data_AF-A0A178A2C9-F1
#
_entry.id   AF-A0A178A2C9-F1
#
_cell.length_a   1.000
_cell.length_b   1.000
_cell.length_c   1.000
_cell.angle_alpha   90.00
_cell.angle_beta   90.00
_cell.angle_gamma   90.00
#
_symmetry.space_group_name_H-M   'P 1'
#
loop_
_entity.id
_entity.type
_entity.pdbx_description
1 polymer ?
#
loop_
_entity_poly.entity_id
_entity_poly.type
_entity_poly.pdbx_seq_one_letter_code
_entity_poly.pdbx_strand_id
1 'polypeptide(L)'
;MEPKVSVILTSYNKPLFLKKAIESVLNQTMTEWELWIMDDHSNFETVEMIQHYLGDPRIFYRNSEIKDEERYQTTRYATMINEAISLSKGQYLTYLTDDTIYVPTRLEEMVAFIEENPGVEIVYSSQQVKVVNEQMIYLREFIREAKENLTHAADIVDHCSVMHTREIVKQVQEQFGSYWDDDLRHWCRGDAVFWQRLNIFQPFYSLSKVLDITYKTPQSVQTLFQNLPAILPDGLIVKGMGKDVYVIEEGKRRLLQPEMLTLFKYDPRKIVTLPDPFLFQYEEGEEVDLDNRLPCFRLYQDEHGKLFYLERKKKRPIVNLSALRRYRFNMNEIVQIHSVKLKDLANGPPIDVQLAKWLPENRIYRHHNRSWILLDSQFHAMEQKVLARLKFLDKPVHIPRNILKQYEMGQPFK
;
A
#
# COMPACT_ATOMS: atom_id res chain seq x y z
N MET A 1 1.12 31.65 24.48
CA MET A 1 -0.33 31.44 24.59
C MET A 1 -0.53 29.94 24.62
N GLU A 2 -1.41 29.42 25.48
CA GLU A 2 -1.69 27.97 25.49
C GLU A 2 -2.52 27.62 24.25
N PRO A 3 -2.23 26.50 23.56
CA PRO A 3 -3.00 26.09 22.40
C PRO A 3 -4.40 25.64 22.82
N LYS A 4 -5.44 26.06 22.09
CA LYS A 4 -6.82 25.60 22.27
C LYS A 4 -7.08 24.32 21.47
N VAL A 5 -6.50 24.22 20.28
CA VAL A 5 -6.59 23.03 19.42
C VAL A 5 -5.21 22.43 19.18
N SER A 6 -5.08 21.11 19.30
CA SER A 6 -3.93 20.38 18.76
C SER A 6 -4.31 19.72 17.44
N VAL A 7 -3.62 20.13 16.38
CA VAL A 7 -3.70 19.48 15.07
C VAL A 7 -2.61 18.41 15.02
N ILE A 8 -3.00 17.16 14.83
CA ILE A 8 -2.07 16.03 14.70
C ILE A 8 -1.99 15.66 13.22
N LEU A 9 -0.85 15.94 12.60
CA LEU A 9 -0.56 15.64 11.21
C LEU A 9 0.34 14.41 11.12
N THR A 10 -0.04 13.40 10.35
CA THR A 10 0.85 12.28 10.01
C THR A 10 1.42 12.43 8.60
N SER A 11 2.71 12.12 8.44
CA SER A 11 3.48 12.31 7.20
C SER A 11 4.24 11.04 6.82
N TYR A 12 4.17 10.66 5.54
CA TYR A 12 5.07 9.67 4.95
C TYR A 12 5.27 9.87 3.44
N ASN A 13 6.45 10.38 3.05
CA ASN A 13 6.92 10.45 1.65
C ASN A 13 6.00 11.22 0.66
N LYS A 14 5.31 12.28 1.09
CA LYS A 14 4.48 13.14 0.21
C LYS A 14 4.81 14.65 0.31
N PRO A 15 6.04 15.09 -0.02
CA PRO A 15 6.50 16.46 0.23
C PRO A 15 5.59 17.53 -0.39
N LEU A 16 5.13 17.32 -1.63
CA LEU A 16 4.32 18.31 -2.36
C LEU A 16 2.95 18.59 -1.72
N PHE A 17 2.30 17.55 -1.19
CA PHE A 17 0.98 17.69 -0.55
C PHE A 17 1.12 18.05 0.92
N LEU A 18 2.14 17.53 1.61
CA LEU A 18 2.45 17.88 2.99
C LEU A 18 2.67 19.39 3.14
N LYS A 19 3.36 20.01 2.17
CA LYS A 19 3.49 21.47 2.10
C LYS A 19 2.14 22.18 2.20
N LYS A 20 1.17 21.75 1.38
CA LYS A 20 -0.17 22.33 1.34
C LYS A 20 -0.94 22.06 2.64
N ALA A 21 -0.78 20.88 3.23
CA ALA A 21 -1.41 20.53 4.50
C ALA A 21 -0.92 21.44 5.63
N ILE A 22 0.39 21.63 5.77
CA ILE A 22 0.98 22.54 6.77
C ILE A 22 0.54 23.99 6.53
N GLU A 23 0.63 24.47 5.29
CA GLU A 23 0.16 25.82 4.93
C GLU A 23 -1.32 26.03 5.23
N SER A 24 -2.15 24.99 5.12
CA SER A 24 -3.58 25.09 5.45
C SER A 24 -3.85 25.31 6.93
N VAL A 25 -2.98 24.78 7.82
CA VAL A 25 -3.05 25.01 9.27
C VAL A 25 -2.51 26.41 9.61
N LEU A 26 -1.41 26.81 8.98
CA LEU A 26 -0.84 28.15 9.16
C LEU A 26 -1.81 29.28 8.79
N ASN A 27 -2.64 29.05 7.78
CA ASN A 27 -3.63 29.99 7.27
C ASN A 27 -5.01 29.88 7.95
N GLN A 28 -5.13 29.15 9.07
CA GLN A 28 -6.36 29.14 9.84
C GLN A 28 -6.65 30.52 10.43
N THR A 29 -7.91 30.93 10.40
CA THR A 29 -8.39 32.19 11.01
C THR A 29 -8.25 32.18 12.53
N MET A 30 -8.49 31.02 13.17
CA MET A 30 -8.15 30.78 14.57
C MET A 30 -6.63 30.61 14.72
N THR A 31 -6.00 31.30 15.67
CA THR A 31 -4.54 31.26 15.87
C THR A 31 -4.09 30.44 17.08
N GLU A 32 -5.02 30.07 17.96
CA GLU A 32 -4.79 29.33 19.21
C GLU A 32 -4.65 27.81 18.95
N TRP A 33 -3.66 27.43 18.15
CA TRP A 33 -3.38 26.04 17.83
C TRP A 33 -1.90 25.68 18.02
N GLU A 34 -1.66 24.39 18.17
CA GLU A 34 -0.36 23.75 17.95
C GLU A 34 -0.50 22.69 16.86
N LEU A 35 0.56 22.49 16.09
CA LEU A 35 0.62 21.48 15.02
C LEU A 35 1.73 20.48 15.34
N TRP A 36 1.35 19.22 15.51
CA TRP A 36 2.29 18.10 15.66
C TRP A 36 2.46 17.39 14.32
N ILE A 37 3.62 17.54 13.70
CA ILE A 37 4.02 16.82 12.49
C ILE A 37 4.71 15.52 12.91
N MET A 38 4.02 14.41 12.74
CA MET A 38 4.50 13.07 13.06
C MET A 38 4.94 12.37 11.77
N ASP A 39 6.25 12.30 11.56
CA ASP A 39 6.85 11.75 10.36
C ASP A 39 7.33 10.31 10.55
N ASP A 40 6.86 9.41 9.68
CA ASP A 40 7.15 7.97 9.75
C ASP A 40 8.49 7.62 9.10
N HIS A 41 9.53 8.41 9.42
CA HIS A 41 10.87 8.30 8.86
C HIS A 41 10.87 8.45 7.32
N SER A 42 10.43 9.60 6.85
CA SER A 42 10.36 9.91 5.42
C SER A 42 11.74 10.13 4.80
N ASN A 43 11.76 10.14 3.46
CA ASN A 43 12.91 10.47 2.65
C ASN A 43 13.41 11.92 2.86
N PHE A 44 14.63 12.18 2.37
CA PHE A 44 15.31 13.47 2.49
C PHE A 44 14.45 14.66 2.03
N GLU A 45 13.77 14.55 0.88
CA GLU A 45 12.95 15.64 0.31
C GLU A 45 11.80 16.03 1.26
N THR A 46 11.16 15.05 1.89
CA THR A 46 10.07 15.29 2.85
C THR A 46 10.60 15.94 4.12
N VAL A 47 11.70 15.42 4.67
CA VAL A 47 12.31 15.96 5.89
C VAL A 47 12.81 17.39 5.67
N GLU A 48 13.52 17.65 4.57
CA GLU A 48 13.99 19.00 4.22
C GLU A 48 12.82 19.99 4.12
N MET A 49 11.72 19.57 3.51
CA MET A 49 10.53 20.41 3.40
C MET A 49 9.91 20.71 4.78
N ILE A 50 9.82 19.73 5.69
CA ILE A 50 9.33 19.95 7.07
C ILE A 50 10.21 20.97 7.81
N GLN A 51 11.54 20.90 7.65
CA GLN A 51 12.48 21.79 8.34
C GLN A 51 12.21 23.28 8.06
N HIS A 52 11.67 23.62 6.88
CA HIS A 52 11.34 25.01 6.53
C HIS A 52 10.25 25.63 7.44
N TYR A 53 9.44 24.80 8.10
CA TYR A 53 8.32 25.26 8.94
C TYR A 53 8.64 25.28 10.43
N LEU A 54 9.75 24.68 10.88
CA LEU A 54 10.08 24.55 12.30
C LEU A 54 10.51 25.86 12.98
N GLY A 55 10.58 26.97 12.22
CA GLY A 55 10.75 28.31 12.76
C GLY A 55 9.49 28.87 13.43
N ASP A 56 8.30 28.34 13.13
CA ASP A 56 7.06 28.74 13.81
C ASP A 56 6.97 28.03 15.18
N PRO A 57 6.88 28.77 16.31
CA PRO A 57 6.89 28.18 17.65
C PRO A 57 5.65 27.34 17.98
N ARG A 58 4.64 27.32 17.12
CA ARG A 58 3.44 26.47 17.25
C ARG A 58 3.58 25.12 16.56
N ILE A 59 4.65 24.90 15.79
CA ILE A 59 4.89 23.68 15.03
C ILE A 59 5.91 22.82 15.77
N PHE A 60 5.53 21.57 16.03
CA PHE A 60 6.33 20.55 16.67
C PHE A 60 6.54 19.39 15.70
N TYR A 61 7.73 18.78 15.74
CA TYR A 61 8.12 17.71 14.83
C TYR A 61 8.64 16.51 15.60
N ARG A 62 8.17 15.32 15.21
CA ARG A 62 8.69 14.02 15.66
C ARG A 62 8.97 13.15 14.45
N ASN A 63 10.18 12.62 14.39
CA ASN A 63 10.54 11.55 13.46
C ASN A 63 10.50 10.24 14.22
N SER A 64 9.84 9.22 13.67
CA SER A 64 9.75 7.91 14.32
C SER A 64 11.06 7.11 14.31
N GLU A 65 12.01 7.45 13.44
CA GLU A 65 13.27 6.71 13.21
C GLU A 65 13.06 5.21 12.92
N ILE A 66 11.85 4.84 12.47
CA ILE A 66 11.48 3.45 12.23
C ILE A 66 12.26 2.86 11.05
N LYS A 67 12.63 1.59 11.16
CA LYS A 67 13.20 0.83 10.05
C LYS A 67 12.12 0.23 9.17
N ASP A 68 12.47 0.00 7.91
CA ASP A 68 11.57 -0.58 6.92
C ASP A 68 10.97 -1.94 7.32
N GLU A 69 11.75 -2.78 7.99
CA GLU A 69 11.32 -4.07 8.58
C GLU A 69 10.27 -3.92 9.70
N GLU A 70 10.22 -2.78 10.37
CA GLU A 70 9.31 -2.52 11.50
C GLU A 70 7.97 -1.93 11.02
N ARG A 71 7.88 -1.48 9.76
CA ARG A 71 6.70 -0.82 9.20
C ARG A 71 5.45 -1.71 9.16
N TYR A 72 5.61 -3.03 9.18
CA TYR A 72 4.51 -3.99 9.20
C TYR A 72 4.35 -4.68 10.56
N GLN A 73 4.61 -3.96 11.66
CA GLN A 73 4.40 -4.46 13.03
C GLN A 73 3.17 -3.85 13.70
N THR A 74 2.89 -2.56 13.44
CA THR A 74 1.73 -1.84 13.98
C THR A 74 1.10 -1.00 12.90
N THR A 75 -0.14 -0.53 13.09
CA THR A 75 -0.72 0.52 12.26
C THR A 75 0.00 1.85 12.52
N ARG A 76 0.99 2.18 11.67
CA ARG A 76 1.98 3.24 11.93
C ARG A 76 1.38 4.61 12.27
N TYR A 77 0.40 5.06 11.50
CA TYR A 77 -0.25 6.35 11.77
C TYR A 77 -0.99 6.35 13.11
N ALA A 78 -1.61 5.24 13.52
CA ALA A 78 -2.25 5.13 14.84
C ALA A 78 -1.22 5.19 15.97
N THR A 79 -0.08 4.49 15.84
CA THR A 79 1.03 4.58 16.79
C THR A 79 1.53 6.03 16.94
N MET A 80 1.76 6.72 15.82
CA MET A 80 2.21 8.12 15.82
C MET A 80 1.16 9.09 16.39
N ILE A 81 -0.12 8.88 16.09
CA ILE A 81 -1.21 9.70 16.67
C ILE A 81 -1.28 9.49 18.18
N ASN A 82 -1.13 8.26 18.67
CA ASN A 82 -1.09 7.97 20.11
C ASN A 82 0.05 8.72 20.81
N GLU A 83 1.25 8.74 20.21
CA GLU A 83 2.38 9.52 20.70
C GLU A 83 2.04 11.03 20.73
N ALA A 84 1.50 11.58 19.65
CA ALA A 84 1.14 12.99 19.56
C ALA A 84 0.05 13.41 20.56
N ILE A 85 -0.96 12.56 20.79
CA ILE A 85 -2.01 12.81 21.80
C ILE A 85 -1.38 12.99 23.18
N SER A 86 -0.38 12.17 23.53
CA SER A 86 0.31 12.23 24.82
C SER A 86 1.19 13.47 25.01
N LEU A 87 1.71 14.03 23.93
CA LEU A 87 2.60 15.20 23.95
C LEU A 87 1.85 16.54 23.84
N SER A 88 0.71 16.54 23.15
CA SER A 88 -0.09 17.72 22.86
C SER A 88 -0.89 18.21 24.07
N LYS A 89 -1.29 19.49 24.05
CA LYS A 89 -1.89 20.23 25.18
C LYS A 89 -3.26 20.84 24.88
N GLY A 90 -3.62 20.99 23.62
CA GLY A 90 -4.89 21.58 23.19
C GLY A 90 -6.12 20.91 23.81
N GLN A 91 -7.12 21.71 24.18
CA GLN A 91 -8.39 21.23 24.73
C GLN A 91 -9.19 20.40 23.72
N TYR A 92 -9.05 20.72 22.43
CA TYR A 92 -9.61 19.97 21.33
C TYR A 92 -8.51 19.31 20.50
N LEU A 93 -8.81 18.14 19.96
CA LEU A 93 -7.94 17.35 19.12
C LEU A 93 -8.56 17.21 17.73
N THR A 94 -7.73 17.31 16.70
CA THR A 94 -8.13 17.11 15.31
C THR A 94 -7.00 16.49 14.51
N TYR A 95 -7.34 15.77 13.44
CA TYR A 95 -6.41 14.95 12.69
C TYR A 95 -6.25 15.42 11.24
N LEU A 96 -5.04 15.36 10.72
CA LEU A 96 -4.69 15.78 9.37
C LEU A 96 -3.71 14.78 8.74
N THR A 97 -3.84 14.55 7.45
CA THR A 97 -2.88 13.76 6.66
C THR A 97 -2.15 14.65 5.69
N ASP A 98 -1.00 14.15 5.22
CA ASP A 98 -0.15 14.77 4.22
C ASP A 98 -0.76 14.86 2.81
N ASP A 99 -2.05 14.56 2.61
CA ASP A 99 -2.81 14.69 1.36
C ASP A 99 -4.19 15.37 1.50
N THR A 100 -4.44 15.98 2.66
CA THR A 100 -5.65 16.77 2.95
C THR A 100 -5.30 18.24 3.25
N ILE A 101 -6.21 19.14 2.92
CA ILE A 101 -6.09 20.58 3.13
C ILE A 101 -7.30 21.05 3.96
N TYR A 102 -7.07 21.78 5.04
CA TYR A 102 -8.14 22.44 5.78
C TYR A 102 -8.57 23.73 5.07
N VAL A 103 -9.87 24.02 5.08
CA VAL A 103 -10.35 25.36 4.69
C VAL A 103 -9.99 26.37 5.80
N PRO A 104 -9.79 27.66 5.50
CA PRO A 104 -9.28 28.64 6.46
C PRO A 104 -10.08 28.78 7.76
N THR A 105 -11.39 28.53 7.73
CA THR A 105 -12.30 28.69 8.87
C THR A 105 -12.53 27.39 9.64
N ARG A 106 -11.86 26.28 9.28
CA ARG A 106 -12.17 24.96 9.87
C ARG A 106 -12.06 24.95 11.39
N LEU A 107 -10.93 25.42 11.92
CA LEU A 107 -10.69 25.33 13.37
C LEU A 107 -11.69 26.18 14.17
N GLU A 108 -11.93 27.43 13.75
CA GLU A 108 -12.89 28.31 14.45
C GLU A 108 -14.31 27.75 14.39
N GLU A 109 -14.73 27.18 13.25
CA GLU A 109 -16.09 26.68 13.09
C GLU A 109 -16.35 25.40 13.88
N MET A 110 -15.38 24.49 13.94
CA MET A 110 -15.52 23.25 14.72
C MET A 110 -15.46 23.52 16.22
N VAL A 111 -14.59 24.44 16.67
CA VAL A 111 -14.54 24.86 18.07
C VAL A 111 -15.83 25.56 18.47
N ALA A 112 -16.30 26.53 17.66
CA ALA A 112 -17.55 27.24 17.92
C ALA A 112 -18.73 26.28 18.03
N PHE A 113 -18.81 25.28 17.14
CA PHE A 113 -19.87 24.28 17.21
C PHE A 113 -19.87 23.51 18.53
N ILE A 114 -18.71 23.05 19.02
CA ILE A 114 -18.64 22.33 20.31
C ILE A 114 -19.02 23.26 21.47
N GLU A 115 -18.54 24.50 21.47
CA GLU A 115 -18.77 25.45 22.56
C GLU A 115 -20.21 25.98 22.63
N GLU A 116 -20.87 26.12 21.48
CA GLU A 116 -22.27 26.56 21.39
C GLU A 116 -23.28 25.45 21.74
N ASN A 117 -22.85 24.19 21.81
CA ASN A 117 -23.71 23.04 22.07
C ASN A 117 -23.28 22.29 23.35
N PRO A 118 -23.75 22.70 24.55
CA PRO A 118 -23.40 22.07 25.80
C PRO A 118 -23.61 20.54 25.79
N GLY A 119 -22.57 19.82 26.17
CA GLY A 119 -22.58 18.35 26.20
C GLY A 119 -22.15 17.69 24.89
N VAL A 120 -21.89 18.43 23.82
CA VAL A 120 -21.22 17.89 22.62
C VAL A 120 -19.72 17.78 22.87
N GLU A 121 -19.13 16.65 22.51
CA GLU A 121 -17.70 16.38 22.60
C GLU A 121 -17.08 15.99 21.25
N ILE A 122 -17.88 15.60 20.25
CA ILE A 122 -17.41 15.21 18.91
C ILE A 122 -18.20 15.95 17.83
N VAL A 123 -17.51 16.61 16.91
CA VAL A 123 -18.10 17.20 15.71
C VAL A 123 -17.38 16.69 14.46
N TYR A 124 -18.14 16.49 13.39
CA TYR A 124 -17.57 16.17 12.09
C TYR A 124 -18.17 17.02 10.96
N SER A 125 -17.36 17.29 9.93
CA SER A 125 -17.73 18.15 8.80
C SER A 125 -17.93 17.38 7.51
N SER A 126 -18.49 18.06 6.51
CA SER A 126 -18.45 17.54 5.14
C SER A 126 -17.02 17.66 4.58
N GLN A 127 -16.68 16.76 3.66
CA GLN A 127 -15.38 16.72 2.99
C GLN A 127 -15.54 16.83 1.49
N GLN A 128 -14.74 17.66 0.83
CA GLN A 128 -14.59 17.63 -0.62
C GLN A 128 -13.48 16.65 -1.01
N VAL A 129 -13.77 15.72 -1.92
CA VAL A 129 -12.80 14.76 -2.43
C VAL A 129 -12.49 15.08 -3.88
N LYS A 130 -11.24 15.44 -4.19
CA LYS A 130 -10.75 15.72 -5.55
C LYS A 130 -9.91 14.57 -6.06
N VAL A 131 -10.30 13.98 -7.18
CA VAL A 131 -9.56 12.89 -7.83
C VAL A 131 -8.72 13.46 -8.96
N VAL A 132 -7.42 13.16 -8.93
CA VAL A 132 -6.43 13.63 -9.92
C VAL A 132 -5.66 12.44 -10.50
N ASN A 133 -5.04 12.62 -11.67
CA ASN A 133 -4.13 11.63 -12.25
C ASN A 133 -2.68 11.80 -11.76
N GLU A 134 -1.75 11.01 -12.29
CA GLU A 134 -0.32 11.07 -11.94
C GLU A 134 0.33 12.43 -12.23
N GLN A 135 -0.22 13.20 -13.18
CA GLN A 135 0.24 14.54 -13.55
C GLN A 135 -0.51 15.64 -12.79
N MET A 136 -1.23 15.30 -11.72
CA MET A 136 -2.06 16.23 -10.94
C MET A 136 -3.20 16.88 -11.73
N ILE A 137 -3.55 16.33 -12.90
CA ILE A 137 -4.67 16.79 -13.70
C ILE A 137 -5.95 16.29 -13.06
N TYR A 138 -6.89 17.23 -12.86
CA TYR A 138 -8.21 16.97 -12.33
C TYR A 138 -8.99 15.97 -13.21
N LEU A 139 -9.62 14.99 -12.57
CA LEU A 139 -10.48 14.00 -13.22
C LEU A 139 -11.94 14.18 -12.82
N ARG A 140 -12.22 14.25 -11.51
CA ARG A 140 -13.57 14.39 -10.94
C ARG A 140 -13.51 14.81 -9.48
N GLU A 141 -14.63 15.26 -8.93
CA GLU A 141 -14.80 15.47 -7.49
C GLU A 141 -16.18 15.04 -7.00
N PHE A 142 -16.31 14.88 -5.69
CA PHE A 142 -17.57 14.66 -4.99
C PHE A 142 -17.46 15.14 -3.55
N ILE A 143 -18.59 15.30 -2.88
CA ILE A 143 -18.65 15.68 -1.47
C ILE A 143 -19.11 14.48 -0.65
N ARG A 144 -18.43 14.21 0.48
CA ARG A 144 -18.97 13.38 1.56
C ARG A 144 -19.71 14.31 2.50
N GLU A 145 -21.04 14.23 2.50
CA GLU A 145 -21.88 15.20 3.21
C GLU A 145 -22.09 14.77 4.68
N ALA A 146 -21.89 15.70 5.61
CA ALA A 146 -22.26 15.56 7.02
C ALA A 146 -23.71 16.02 7.21
N LYS A 147 -24.66 15.10 6.98
CA LYS A 147 -26.11 15.40 6.98
C LYS A 147 -26.81 15.19 8.31
N GLU A 148 -26.32 14.26 9.11
CA GLU A 148 -27.04 13.77 10.29
C GLU A 148 -26.07 13.33 11.37
N ASN A 149 -26.52 13.32 12.63
CA ASN A 149 -25.69 12.81 13.71
C ASN A 149 -25.51 11.30 13.56
N LEU A 150 -24.30 10.80 13.77
CA LEU A 150 -23.95 9.40 13.55
C LEU A 150 -23.64 8.69 14.86
N THR A 151 -24.44 7.68 15.20
CA THR A 151 -24.11 6.68 16.22
C THR A 151 -23.19 5.57 15.67
N HIS A 152 -22.91 5.60 14.36
CA HIS A 152 -21.98 4.72 13.68
C HIS A 152 -21.23 5.50 12.59
N ALA A 153 -20.10 6.11 12.96
CA ALA A 153 -19.27 6.93 12.08
C ALA A 153 -18.21 6.12 11.30
N ALA A 154 -17.95 4.89 11.72
CA ALA A 154 -16.99 3.98 11.08
C ALA A 154 -17.30 3.81 9.59
N ASP A 155 -16.27 3.89 8.74
CA ASP A 155 -16.35 3.80 7.27
C ASP A 155 -17.23 4.87 6.57
N ILE A 156 -17.85 5.78 7.32
CA ILE A 156 -18.67 6.89 6.81
C ILE A 156 -17.88 8.19 6.86
N VAL A 157 -17.31 8.49 8.03
CA VAL A 157 -16.58 9.73 8.31
C VAL A 157 -15.09 9.50 8.05
N ASP A 158 -14.50 10.40 7.27
CA ASP A 158 -13.09 10.36 6.92
C ASP A 158 -12.21 10.85 8.08
N HIS A 159 -11.00 10.32 8.15
CA HIS A 159 -9.97 10.65 9.14
C HIS A 159 -9.84 12.17 9.43
N CYS A 160 -9.81 12.99 8.39
CA CYS A 160 -9.47 14.41 8.50
C CYS A 160 -10.66 15.33 8.84
N SER A 161 -11.88 14.79 8.93
CA SER A 161 -13.12 15.58 9.00
C SER A 161 -13.69 15.71 10.41
N VAL A 162 -12.91 15.41 11.44
CA VAL A 162 -13.39 15.31 12.83
C VAL A 162 -12.58 16.20 13.76
N MET A 163 -13.25 16.75 14.77
CA MET A 163 -12.67 17.35 15.96
C MET A 163 -13.40 16.82 17.18
N HIS A 164 -12.68 16.57 18.25
CA HIS A 164 -13.29 16.19 19.53
C HIS A 164 -12.56 16.79 20.72
N THR A 165 -13.19 16.74 21.90
CA THR A 165 -12.57 17.17 23.16
C THR A 165 -11.42 16.24 23.55
N ARG A 166 -10.45 16.73 24.31
CA ARG A 166 -9.44 15.88 24.93
C ARG A 166 -10.03 14.92 25.96
N GLU A 167 -11.16 15.26 26.55
CA GLU A 167 -11.77 14.45 27.62
C GLU A 167 -12.32 13.12 27.10
N ILE A 168 -13.03 13.11 25.97
CA ILE A 168 -13.58 11.87 25.43
C ILE A 168 -12.50 10.85 25.05
N VAL A 169 -11.30 11.29 24.64
CA VAL A 169 -10.20 10.33 24.37
C VAL A 169 -9.54 9.78 25.62
N LYS A 170 -9.61 10.47 26.76
CA LYS A 170 -9.20 9.86 28.04
C LYS A 170 -10.15 8.71 28.40
N GLN A 171 -11.45 8.88 28.20
CA GLN A 171 -12.43 7.81 28.41
C GLN A 171 -12.15 6.61 27.50
N VAL A 172 -11.79 6.85 26.23
CA VAL A 172 -11.32 5.80 25.31
C VAL A 172 -10.09 5.08 25.87
N GLN A 173 -9.08 5.82 26.33
CA GLN A 173 -7.86 5.24 26.89
C GLN A 173 -8.15 4.40 28.14
N GLU A 174 -9.01 4.87 29.04
CA GLU A 174 -9.41 4.15 30.25
C GLU A 174 -10.13 2.83 29.91
N GLN A 175 -10.99 2.85 28.90
CA GLN A 175 -11.78 1.68 28.49
C GLN A 175 -10.95 0.65 27.71
N PHE A 176 -10.03 1.08 26.85
CA PHE A 176 -9.33 0.22 25.88
C PHE A 176 -7.84 0.03 26.15
N GLY A 177 -7.25 0.79 27.08
CA GLY A 177 -5.82 0.81 27.36
C GLY A 177 -4.99 1.61 26.36
N SER A 178 -5.57 2.09 25.26
CA SER A 178 -4.94 2.96 24.26
C SER A 178 -5.97 3.92 23.65
N TYR A 179 -5.52 5.01 23.01
CA TYR A 179 -6.42 5.90 22.26
C TYR A 179 -6.83 5.24 20.94
N TRP A 180 -5.98 5.32 19.93
CA TRP A 180 -6.11 4.65 18.64
C TRP A 180 -5.67 3.20 18.75
N ASP A 181 -6.35 2.33 18.01
CA ASP A 181 -5.99 0.93 17.86
C ASP A 181 -4.86 0.81 16.82
N ASP A 182 -3.67 0.46 17.27
CA ASP A 182 -2.51 0.28 16.39
C ASP A 182 -2.25 -1.20 16.04
N ASP A 183 -3.23 -2.08 16.24
CA ASP A 183 -3.15 -3.45 15.74
C ASP A 183 -3.07 -3.45 14.21
N LEU A 184 -2.13 -4.22 13.67
CA LEU A 184 -1.85 -4.33 12.25
C LEU A 184 -3.07 -4.80 11.43
N ARG A 185 -3.97 -5.58 12.03
CA ARG A 185 -5.22 -6.03 11.38
C ARG A 185 -6.12 -4.87 10.98
N HIS A 186 -5.93 -3.71 11.61
CA HIS A 186 -6.70 -2.50 11.37
C HIS A 186 -6.00 -1.49 10.44
N TRP A 187 -4.86 -1.85 9.84
CA TRP A 187 -4.04 -0.93 9.06
C TRP A 187 -4.81 -0.10 8.04
N CYS A 188 -5.73 -0.71 7.30
CA CYS A 188 -6.48 -0.03 6.24
C CYS A 188 -7.66 0.82 6.73
N ARG A 189 -7.95 0.81 8.04
CA ARG A 189 -9.18 1.37 8.63
C ARG A 189 -9.05 1.80 10.09
N GLY A 190 -7.86 2.22 10.52
CA GLY A 190 -7.58 2.59 11.91
C GLY A 190 -8.43 3.77 12.37
N ASP A 191 -8.78 4.69 11.46
CA ASP A 191 -9.76 5.75 11.70
C ASP A 191 -11.15 5.18 12.02
N ALA A 192 -11.66 4.26 11.21
CA ALA A 192 -12.94 3.62 11.45
C ALA A 192 -12.98 2.88 12.79
N VAL A 193 -11.90 2.21 13.19
CA VAL A 193 -11.81 1.54 14.51
C VAL A 193 -11.80 2.56 15.64
N PHE A 194 -11.06 3.66 15.50
CA PHE A 194 -11.08 4.73 16.50
C PHE A 194 -12.46 5.41 16.59
N TRP A 195 -13.14 5.62 15.46
CA TRP A 195 -14.52 6.11 15.45
C TRP A 195 -15.49 5.18 16.18
N GLN A 196 -15.33 3.87 16.05
CA GLN A 196 -16.12 2.90 16.84
C GLN A 196 -15.88 3.07 18.33
N ARG A 197 -14.63 3.30 18.76
CA ARG A 197 -14.30 3.54 20.17
C ARG A 197 -14.96 4.82 20.68
N LEU A 198 -14.92 5.91 19.91
CA LEU A 198 -15.57 7.17 20.29
C LEU A 198 -17.11 7.04 20.33
N ASN A 199 -17.72 6.32 19.39
CA ASN A 199 -19.17 6.14 19.34
C ASN A 199 -19.77 5.38 20.52
N ILE A 200 -18.96 4.70 21.34
CA ILE A 200 -19.41 4.10 22.61
C ILE A 200 -19.82 5.18 23.62
N PHE A 201 -19.14 6.33 23.58
CA PHE A 201 -19.35 7.42 24.52
C PHE A 201 -20.31 8.46 23.97
N GLN A 202 -20.20 8.78 22.67
CA GLN A 202 -21.02 9.83 22.08
C GLN A 202 -21.26 9.69 20.57
N PRO A 203 -22.44 10.12 20.04
CA PRO A 203 -22.63 10.31 18.61
C PRO A 203 -21.67 11.36 18.02
N PHE A 204 -21.39 11.25 16.72
CA PHE A 204 -20.70 12.29 15.98
C PHE A 204 -21.74 13.32 15.52
N TYR A 205 -21.59 14.57 15.96
CA TYR A 205 -22.54 15.62 15.60
C TYR A 205 -22.17 16.26 14.27
N SER A 206 -23.13 16.37 13.36
CA SER A 206 -22.87 16.84 12.00
C SER A 206 -22.81 18.35 11.89
N LEU A 207 -21.71 18.85 11.33
CA LEU A 207 -21.58 20.23 10.84
C LEU A 207 -21.65 20.21 9.31
N SER A 208 -22.79 20.59 8.74
CA SER A 208 -23.07 20.51 7.30
C SER A 208 -22.36 21.58 6.45
N LYS A 209 -21.04 21.71 6.64
CA LYS A 209 -20.15 22.57 5.88
C LYS A 209 -18.94 21.78 5.40
N VAL A 210 -18.43 22.14 4.23
CA VAL A 210 -17.19 21.55 3.69
C VAL A 210 -16.01 22.25 4.36
N LEU A 211 -15.31 21.54 5.26
CA LEU A 211 -14.19 22.12 6.01
C LEU A 211 -12.83 21.51 5.70
N ASP A 212 -12.78 20.47 4.89
CA ASP A 212 -11.55 19.87 4.42
C ASP A 212 -11.66 19.36 2.98
N ILE A 213 -10.52 19.38 2.28
CA ILE A 213 -10.37 19.00 0.88
C ILE A 213 -9.27 17.94 0.77
N THR A 214 -9.63 16.73 0.38
CA THR A 214 -8.70 15.61 0.24
C THR A 214 -8.43 15.28 -1.22
N TYR A 215 -7.16 15.04 -1.56
CA TYR A 215 -6.75 14.66 -2.91
C TYR A 215 -6.55 13.15 -3.02
N LYS A 216 -7.27 12.53 -3.94
CA LYS A 216 -7.05 11.13 -4.33
C LYS A 216 -6.21 11.05 -5.59
N THR A 217 -5.05 10.42 -5.48
CA THR A 217 -4.11 10.17 -6.56
C THR A 217 -4.07 8.67 -6.88
N PRO A 218 -3.45 8.27 -8.01
CA PRO A 218 -3.18 6.84 -8.27
C PRO A 218 -2.31 6.17 -7.19
N GLN A 219 -1.55 6.96 -6.43
CA GLN A 219 -0.70 6.52 -5.32
C GLN A 219 -1.42 6.51 -3.96
N SER A 220 -2.67 6.99 -3.88
CA SER A 220 -3.45 6.89 -2.65
C SER A 220 -3.58 5.43 -2.21
N VAL A 221 -3.45 5.19 -0.91
CA VAL A 221 -3.45 3.85 -0.30
C VAL A 221 -4.64 3.02 -0.76
N GLN A 222 -5.85 3.59 -0.76
CA GLN A 222 -7.06 2.89 -1.17
C GLN A 222 -7.01 2.42 -2.64
N THR A 223 -6.35 3.19 -3.51
CA THR A 223 -6.12 2.83 -4.91
C THR A 223 -5.09 1.71 -5.02
N LEU A 224 -3.98 1.80 -4.27
CA LEU A 224 -2.90 0.81 -4.30
C LEU A 224 -3.33 -0.57 -3.75
N PHE A 225 -4.20 -0.61 -2.74
CA PHE A 225 -4.75 -1.87 -2.20
C PHE A 225 -5.85 -2.48 -3.08
N GLN A 226 -6.37 -1.76 -4.08
CA GLN A 226 -7.50 -2.22 -4.87
C GLN A 226 -7.16 -3.46 -5.71
N ASN A 227 -7.94 -4.53 -5.55
CA ASN A 227 -7.78 -5.83 -6.25
C ASN A 227 -6.40 -6.48 -6.03
N LEU A 228 -5.74 -6.16 -4.93
CA LEU A 228 -4.49 -6.79 -4.53
C LEU A 228 -4.83 -8.04 -3.69
N PRO A 229 -4.35 -9.23 -4.07
CA PRO A 229 -4.63 -10.43 -3.31
C PRO A 229 -3.87 -10.43 -1.98
N ALA A 230 -4.28 -11.29 -1.04
CA ALA A 230 -3.63 -11.39 0.28
C ALA A 230 -2.14 -11.81 0.19
N ILE A 231 -1.80 -12.68 -0.77
CA ILE A 231 -0.43 -13.15 -1.02
C ILE A 231 -0.11 -12.91 -2.48
N LEU A 232 1.15 -12.57 -2.78
CA LEU A 232 1.64 -12.41 -4.14
C LEU A 232 2.21 -13.73 -4.67
N PRO A 233 2.00 -14.04 -5.96
CA PRO A 233 2.62 -15.20 -6.58
C PRO A 233 4.13 -14.96 -6.75
N ASP A 234 4.93 -16.01 -6.56
CA ASP A 234 6.38 -15.95 -6.79
C ASP A 234 6.71 -15.55 -8.24
N GLY A 235 7.85 -14.89 -8.44
CA GLY A 235 8.32 -14.36 -9.73
C GLY A 235 7.77 -12.98 -10.08
N LEU A 236 6.89 -12.40 -9.24
CA LEU A 236 6.38 -11.06 -9.45
C LEU A 236 7.46 -10.02 -9.12
N ILE A 237 7.63 -9.04 -10.01
CA ILE A 237 8.50 -7.89 -9.77
C ILE A 237 7.66 -6.76 -9.22
N VAL A 238 8.09 -6.21 -8.09
CA VAL A 238 7.30 -5.26 -7.32
C VAL A 238 8.17 -4.09 -6.87
N LYS A 239 7.53 -2.97 -6.55
CA LYS A 239 8.19 -1.86 -5.87
C LYS A 239 7.24 -1.20 -4.88
N GLY A 240 7.80 -0.58 -3.86
CA GLY A 240 7.07 0.27 -2.94
C GLY A 240 6.88 1.70 -3.47
N MET A 241 6.75 2.65 -2.56
CA MET A 241 6.82 4.09 -2.86
C MET A 241 8.27 4.57 -3.05
N GLY A 242 9.23 3.80 -2.55
CA GLY A 242 10.66 4.01 -2.77
C GLY A 242 11.14 3.70 -4.20
N LYS A 243 12.46 3.80 -4.39
CA LYS A 243 13.11 3.51 -5.68
C LYS A 243 13.42 2.03 -5.88
N ASP A 244 13.54 1.29 -4.78
CA ASP A 244 13.97 -0.11 -4.80
C ASP A 244 12.92 -1.00 -5.46
N VAL A 245 13.43 -1.93 -6.24
CA VAL A 245 12.65 -2.93 -6.95
C VAL A 245 12.99 -4.29 -6.38
N TYR A 246 11.98 -5.12 -6.19
CA TYR A 246 12.10 -6.43 -5.57
C TYR A 246 11.49 -7.50 -6.47
N VAL A 247 11.99 -8.72 -6.35
CA VAL A 247 11.29 -9.92 -6.84
C VAL A 247 10.72 -10.66 -5.63
N ILE A 248 9.46 -11.06 -5.71
CA ILE A 248 8.84 -11.94 -4.70
C ILE A 248 9.18 -13.39 -5.02
N GLU A 249 9.84 -14.09 -4.12
CA GLU A 249 10.12 -15.51 -4.24
C GLU A 249 10.20 -16.20 -2.89
N GLU A 250 9.56 -17.37 -2.77
CA GLU A 250 9.57 -18.21 -1.56
C GLU A 250 9.10 -17.42 -0.33
N GLY A 251 8.09 -16.55 -0.50
CA GLY A 251 7.55 -15.71 0.56
C GLY A 251 8.47 -14.56 1.01
N LYS A 252 9.54 -14.28 0.25
CA LYS A 252 10.48 -13.19 0.55
C LYS A 252 10.49 -12.13 -0.54
N ARG A 253 10.73 -10.89 -0.16
CA ARG A 253 11.09 -9.81 -1.09
C ARG A 253 12.60 -9.78 -1.23
N ARG A 254 13.10 -9.85 -2.46
CA ARG A 254 14.53 -9.90 -2.76
C ARG A 254 14.90 -8.70 -3.57
N LEU A 255 15.84 -7.91 -3.07
CA LEU A 255 16.29 -6.71 -3.75
C LEU A 255 16.81 -7.06 -5.14
N LEU A 256 16.49 -6.22 -6.12
CA LEU A 256 16.90 -6.35 -7.50
C LEU A 256 17.54 -5.03 -7.92
N GLN A 257 18.87 -5.01 -7.92
CA GLN A 257 19.63 -3.83 -8.31
C GLN A 257 19.32 -3.40 -9.76
N PRO A 258 19.46 -2.11 -10.11
CA PRO A 258 19.18 -1.61 -11.45
C PRO A 258 19.91 -2.36 -12.58
N GLU A 259 21.15 -2.81 -12.33
CA GLU A 259 21.95 -3.58 -13.28
C GLU A 259 21.33 -4.97 -13.51
N MET A 260 20.81 -5.58 -12.44
CA MET A 260 20.17 -6.89 -12.47
C MET A 260 18.83 -6.85 -13.20
N LEU A 261 18.08 -5.75 -13.14
CA LEU A 261 16.87 -5.56 -13.97
C LEU A 261 17.18 -5.74 -15.46
N THR A 262 18.25 -5.10 -15.92
CA THR A 262 18.67 -5.14 -17.33
C THR A 262 19.24 -6.49 -17.71
N LEU A 263 20.14 -7.01 -16.88
CA LEU A 263 20.81 -8.29 -17.10
C LEU A 263 19.81 -9.45 -17.15
N PHE A 264 18.87 -9.48 -16.20
CA PHE A 264 17.79 -10.44 -16.17
C PHE A 264 16.62 -10.06 -17.07
N LYS A 265 16.78 -9.09 -17.97
CA LYS A 265 15.81 -8.72 -19.02
C LYS A 265 14.38 -8.57 -18.51
N TYR A 266 14.23 -8.02 -17.32
CA TYR A 266 12.93 -7.73 -16.76
C TYR A 266 12.28 -6.56 -17.50
N ASP A 267 10.98 -6.66 -17.77
CA ASP A 267 10.23 -5.58 -18.41
C ASP A 267 9.80 -4.56 -17.35
N PRO A 268 10.32 -3.31 -17.35
CA PRO A 268 9.95 -2.31 -16.36
C PRO A 268 8.45 -2.02 -16.33
N ARG A 269 7.75 -2.22 -17.45
CA ARG A 269 6.30 -2.03 -17.54
C ARG A 269 5.53 -3.06 -16.71
N LYS A 270 6.13 -4.21 -16.38
CA LYS A 270 5.55 -5.27 -15.55
C LYS A 270 5.81 -5.09 -14.05
N ILE A 271 6.61 -4.10 -13.62
CA ILE A 271 6.83 -3.82 -12.20
C ILE A 271 5.50 -3.37 -11.57
N VAL A 272 5.06 -4.08 -10.54
CA VAL A 272 3.82 -3.78 -9.80
C VAL A 272 4.15 -2.87 -8.62
N THR A 273 3.63 -1.64 -8.63
CA THR A 273 3.70 -0.77 -7.46
C THR A 273 2.78 -1.30 -6.38
N LEU A 274 3.26 -1.45 -5.15
CA LEU A 274 2.52 -1.90 -3.98
C LEU A 274 2.51 -0.79 -2.92
N PRO A 275 1.49 -0.77 -2.04
CA PRO A 275 1.62 -0.04 -0.79
C PRO A 275 2.79 -0.61 0.02
N ASP A 276 3.63 0.26 0.56
CA ASP A 276 4.79 -0.11 1.37
C ASP A 276 4.45 -1.11 2.50
N PRO A 277 3.40 -0.93 3.31
CA PRO A 277 3.04 -1.91 4.35
C PRO A 277 2.79 -3.31 3.78
N PHE A 278 2.15 -3.39 2.61
CA PHE A 278 1.91 -4.67 1.96
C PHE A 278 3.20 -5.29 1.39
N LEU A 279 4.16 -4.48 0.95
CA LEU A 279 5.48 -4.98 0.54
C LEU A 279 6.29 -5.47 1.74
N PHE A 280 6.25 -4.75 2.86
CA PHE A 280 7.00 -5.06 4.08
C PHE A 280 6.45 -6.25 4.87
N GLN A 281 5.28 -6.80 4.50
CA GLN A 281 4.82 -8.10 5.03
C GLN A 281 5.73 -9.28 4.61
N TYR A 282 6.51 -9.11 3.54
CA TYR A 282 7.46 -10.11 3.07
C TYR A 282 8.83 -9.86 3.71
N GLU A 283 9.37 -10.88 4.36
CA GLU A 283 10.73 -10.82 4.90
C GLU A 283 11.73 -10.53 3.78
N GLU A 284 12.78 -9.77 4.12
CA GLU A 284 13.88 -9.54 3.20
C GLU A 284 14.67 -10.83 3.02
N GLY A 285 14.88 -11.20 1.75
CA GLY A 285 15.72 -12.33 1.36
C GLY A 285 17.03 -11.86 0.74
N GLU A 286 17.94 -12.80 0.53
CA GLU A 286 19.15 -12.59 -0.26
C GLU A 286 18.83 -11.91 -1.59
N GLU A 287 19.63 -10.88 -1.90
CA GLU A 287 19.57 -10.12 -3.13
C GLU A 287 19.69 -11.03 -4.36
N VAL A 288 19.01 -10.63 -5.45
CA VAL A 288 19.10 -11.30 -6.73
C VAL A 288 20.43 -10.96 -7.39
N ASP A 289 21.27 -11.97 -7.65
CA ASP A 289 22.59 -11.81 -8.23
C ASP A 289 23.00 -13.06 -9.04
N LEU A 290 23.85 -12.90 -10.05
CA LEU A 290 24.36 -13.98 -10.89
C LEU A 290 25.12 -15.06 -10.12
N ASP A 291 25.81 -14.67 -9.05
CA ASP A 291 26.69 -15.58 -8.33
C ASP A 291 25.98 -16.30 -7.19
N ASN A 292 25.06 -15.60 -6.53
CA ASN A 292 24.38 -16.09 -5.35
C ASN A 292 23.02 -16.71 -5.68
N ARG A 293 22.19 -16.03 -6.47
CA ARG A 293 20.79 -16.45 -6.67
C ARG A 293 20.23 -16.03 -8.02
N LEU A 294 20.10 -17.02 -8.91
CA LEU A 294 19.37 -16.83 -10.16
C LEU A 294 17.86 -16.72 -9.91
N PRO A 295 17.19 -15.73 -10.49
CA PRO A 295 15.75 -15.58 -10.33
C PRO A 295 14.96 -16.70 -11.03
N CYS A 296 13.92 -17.16 -10.35
CA CYS A 296 13.00 -18.18 -10.82
C CYS A 296 12.06 -17.65 -11.90
N PHE A 297 11.37 -18.57 -12.55
CA PHE A 297 10.35 -18.31 -13.57
C PHE A 297 10.86 -17.56 -14.80
N ARG A 298 12.14 -17.76 -15.14
CA ARG A 298 12.75 -17.16 -16.33
C ARG A 298 13.48 -18.16 -17.21
N LEU A 299 13.70 -17.74 -18.46
CA LEU A 299 14.42 -18.50 -19.46
C LEU A 299 15.91 -18.17 -19.45
N TYR A 300 16.72 -19.22 -19.49
CA TYR A 300 18.16 -19.18 -19.56
C TYR A 300 18.66 -19.96 -20.77
N GLN A 301 19.69 -19.45 -21.42
CA GLN A 301 20.41 -20.14 -22.48
C GLN A 301 21.87 -20.26 -22.10
N ASP A 302 22.41 -21.49 -22.17
CA ASP A 302 23.84 -21.71 -21.96
C ASP A 302 24.68 -21.38 -23.21
N GLU A 303 26.00 -21.33 -23.04
CA GLU A 303 26.96 -21.09 -24.12
C GLU A 303 26.93 -22.17 -25.22
N HIS A 304 26.30 -23.32 -24.97
CA HIS A 304 26.09 -24.39 -25.95
C HIS A 304 24.73 -24.29 -26.66
N GLY A 305 23.96 -23.24 -26.38
CA GLY A 305 22.66 -22.97 -26.98
C GLY A 305 21.50 -23.75 -26.35
N LYS A 306 21.72 -24.51 -25.28
CA LYS A 306 20.65 -25.25 -24.58
C LYS A 306 19.79 -24.29 -23.77
N LEU A 307 18.48 -24.47 -23.86
CA LEU A 307 17.49 -23.62 -23.23
C LEU A 307 16.91 -24.30 -21.98
N PHE A 308 16.79 -23.52 -20.91
CA PHE A 308 16.25 -23.95 -19.64
C PHE A 308 15.22 -22.94 -19.13
N TYR A 309 14.12 -23.43 -18.57
CA TYR A 309 13.24 -22.64 -17.71
C TYR A 309 13.57 -22.95 -16.26
N LEU A 310 13.92 -21.92 -15.49
CA LEU A 310 14.18 -22.10 -14.07
C LEU A 310 12.87 -21.99 -13.30
N GLU A 311 12.57 -22.99 -12.48
CA GLU A 311 11.42 -22.96 -11.58
C GLU A 311 11.86 -23.40 -10.20
N ARG A 312 11.83 -22.45 -9.27
CA ARG A 312 12.33 -22.68 -7.91
C ARG A 312 13.76 -23.22 -8.00
N LYS A 313 14.06 -24.34 -7.34
CA LYS A 313 15.40 -24.96 -7.31
C LYS A 313 15.65 -25.96 -8.46
N LYS A 314 14.82 -25.96 -9.52
CA LYS A 314 14.92 -26.91 -10.64
C LYS A 314 15.05 -26.21 -11.98
N LYS A 315 16.01 -26.64 -12.80
CA LYS A 315 16.10 -26.23 -14.21
C LYS A 315 15.34 -27.23 -15.08
N ARG A 316 14.57 -26.74 -16.04
CA ARG A 316 13.76 -27.56 -16.94
C ARG A 316 14.21 -27.36 -18.37
N PRO A 317 14.74 -28.40 -19.03
CA PRO A 317 15.12 -28.30 -20.43
C PRO A 317 13.91 -27.94 -21.32
N ILE A 318 14.08 -26.95 -22.19
CA ILE A 318 13.11 -26.65 -23.25
C ILE A 318 13.46 -27.50 -24.46
N VAL A 319 12.55 -28.37 -24.89
CA VAL A 319 12.84 -29.34 -25.96
C VAL A 319 13.04 -28.67 -27.31
N ASN A 320 12.25 -27.64 -27.64
CA ASN A 320 12.35 -26.90 -28.90
C ASN A 320 11.60 -25.55 -28.86
N LEU A 321 11.75 -24.74 -29.92
CA LEU A 321 11.07 -23.45 -30.07
C LEU A 321 9.54 -23.56 -30.12
N SER A 322 8.99 -24.70 -30.57
CA SER A 322 7.55 -24.92 -30.58
C SER A 322 6.98 -25.01 -29.15
N ALA A 323 7.74 -25.57 -28.21
CA ALA A 323 7.38 -25.59 -26.79
C ALA A 323 7.31 -24.15 -26.21
N LEU A 324 8.28 -23.29 -26.57
CA LEU A 324 8.25 -21.87 -26.18
C LEU A 324 6.97 -21.18 -26.66
N ARG A 325 6.62 -21.38 -27.95
CA ARG A 325 5.40 -20.80 -28.54
C ARG A 325 4.13 -21.36 -27.90
N ARG A 326 4.09 -22.66 -27.60
CA ARG A 326 2.93 -23.35 -27.01
C ARG A 326 2.57 -22.74 -25.65
N TYR A 327 3.57 -22.51 -24.81
CA TYR A 327 3.41 -21.95 -23.48
C TYR A 327 3.53 -20.42 -23.44
N ARG A 328 3.61 -19.76 -24.62
CA ARG A 328 3.62 -18.31 -24.79
C ARG A 328 4.83 -17.60 -24.18
N PHE A 329 5.96 -18.31 -24.05
CA PHE A 329 7.20 -17.71 -23.59
C PHE A 329 7.66 -16.59 -24.53
N ASN A 330 8.25 -15.55 -23.94
CA ASN A 330 8.82 -14.43 -24.69
C ASN A 330 10.31 -14.70 -24.92
N MET A 331 10.70 -14.87 -26.18
CA MET A 331 12.11 -15.14 -26.52
C MET A 331 13.03 -13.96 -26.20
N ASN A 332 12.50 -12.74 -26.12
CA ASN A 332 13.29 -11.58 -25.73
C ASN A 332 13.72 -11.61 -24.25
N GLU A 333 13.07 -12.43 -23.41
CA GLU A 333 13.38 -12.58 -21.99
C GLU A 333 14.45 -13.66 -21.73
N ILE A 334 14.94 -14.35 -22.78
CA ILE A 334 16.00 -15.36 -22.66
C ILE A 334 17.30 -14.69 -22.21
N VAL A 335 17.84 -15.12 -21.08
CA VAL A 335 19.10 -14.63 -20.52
C VAL A 335 20.23 -15.57 -20.82
N GLN A 336 21.33 -15.01 -21.30
CA GLN A 336 22.55 -15.76 -21.56
C GLN A 336 23.27 -16.00 -20.24
N ILE A 337 23.69 -17.23 -19.99
CA ILE A 337 24.37 -17.61 -18.74
C ILE A 337 25.38 -18.71 -18.99
N HIS A 338 26.45 -18.78 -18.21
CA HIS A 338 27.38 -19.89 -18.28
C HIS A 338 26.81 -21.16 -17.66
N SER A 339 26.97 -22.30 -18.33
CA SER A 339 26.48 -23.62 -17.91
C SER A 339 26.92 -24.00 -16.50
N VAL A 340 28.10 -23.54 -16.06
CA VAL A 340 28.64 -23.73 -14.71
C VAL A 340 27.70 -23.19 -13.61
N LYS A 341 26.94 -22.12 -13.89
CA LYS A 341 25.98 -21.53 -12.94
C LYS A 341 24.70 -22.34 -12.82
N LEU A 342 24.42 -23.19 -13.81
CA LEU A 342 23.26 -24.07 -13.81
C LEU A 342 23.59 -25.47 -13.29
N LYS A 343 24.87 -25.80 -13.03
CA LYS A 343 25.30 -27.18 -12.76
C LYS A 343 24.71 -27.76 -11.48
N ASP A 344 24.56 -26.94 -10.45
CA ASP A 344 24.11 -27.35 -9.11
C ASP A 344 22.58 -27.41 -8.99
N LEU A 345 21.86 -26.96 -10.02
CA LEU A 345 20.39 -27.03 -10.10
C LEU A 345 19.94 -28.41 -10.59
N ALA A 346 19.06 -29.05 -9.84
CA ALA A 346 18.46 -30.32 -10.22
C ALA A 346 17.63 -30.19 -11.49
N ASN A 347 17.62 -31.24 -12.33
CA ASN A 347 16.77 -31.27 -13.52
C ASN A 347 15.32 -31.58 -13.13
N GLY A 348 14.38 -30.75 -13.59
CA GLY A 348 12.96 -31.08 -13.63
C GLY A 348 12.55 -31.72 -14.96
N PRO A 349 11.31 -32.25 -15.05
CA PRO A 349 10.72 -32.67 -16.32
C PRO A 349 10.88 -31.61 -17.43
N PRO A 350 11.24 -32.02 -18.66
CA PRO A 350 11.41 -31.11 -19.78
C PRO A 350 10.08 -30.48 -20.21
N ILE A 351 10.17 -29.30 -20.80
CA ILE A 351 9.02 -28.58 -21.38
C ILE A 351 8.99 -28.86 -22.88
N ASP A 352 7.99 -29.61 -23.31
CA ASP A 352 7.76 -29.97 -24.71
C ASP A 352 6.47 -29.34 -25.26
N VAL A 353 6.01 -29.75 -26.44
CA VAL A 353 4.78 -29.21 -27.06
C VAL A 353 3.50 -29.87 -26.54
N GLN A 354 3.62 -31.03 -25.91
CA GLN A 354 2.51 -31.80 -25.40
C GLN A 354 2.04 -31.18 -24.09
N LEU A 355 0.72 -31.09 -23.91
CA LEU A 355 0.14 -30.84 -22.59
C LEU A 355 0.24 -32.15 -21.81
N ALA A 356 1.46 -32.48 -21.39
CA ALA A 356 1.78 -33.69 -20.63
C ALA A 356 1.37 -33.52 -19.16
N LYS A 357 1.71 -34.50 -18.32
CA LYS A 357 1.45 -34.51 -16.87
C LYS A 357 2.02 -33.29 -16.12
N TRP A 358 2.88 -32.51 -16.76
CA TRP A 358 3.57 -31.41 -16.12
C TRP A 358 3.53 -30.14 -16.98
N LEU A 359 3.06 -29.04 -16.40
CA LEU A 359 2.87 -27.74 -17.03
C LEU A 359 3.78 -26.70 -16.36
N PRO A 360 4.34 -25.72 -17.10
CA PRO A 360 5.12 -24.65 -16.52
C PRO A 360 4.36 -23.81 -15.49
N GLU A 361 4.95 -23.60 -14.31
CA GLU A 361 4.48 -22.69 -13.27
C GLU A 361 4.64 -21.22 -13.69
N ASN A 362 4.03 -20.29 -12.94
CA ASN A 362 4.04 -18.85 -13.19
C ASN A 362 3.57 -18.45 -14.61
N ARG A 363 2.70 -19.27 -15.20
CA ARG A 363 1.99 -18.97 -16.45
C ARG A 363 0.50 -18.83 -16.17
N ILE A 364 -0.15 -17.94 -16.91
CA ILE A 364 -1.60 -17.85 -16.90
C ILE A 364 -2.17 -18.88 -17.87
N TYR A 365 -3.02 -19.75 -17.36
CA TYR A 365 -3.77 -20.75 -18.11
C TYR A 365 -5.24 -20.33 -18.23
N ARG A 366 -5.84 -20.56 -19.39
CA ARG A 366 -7.23 -20.16 -19.65
C ARG A 366 -8.05 -21.29 -20.25
N HIS A 367 -9.27 -21.42 -19.75
CA HIS A 367 -10.30 -22.30 -20.27
C HIS A 367 -11.64 -21.55 -20.23
N HIS A 368 -12.24 -21.34 -21.41
CA HIS A 368 -13.32 -20.38 -21.61
C HIS A 368 -12.97 -18.99 -21.02
N ASN A 369 -13.81 -18.44 -20.16
CA ASN A 369 -13.67 -17.10 -19.59
C ASN A 369 -12.97 -17.08 -18.23
N ARG A 370 -12.49 -18.23 -17.74
CA ARG A 370 -11.80 -18.34 -16.45
C ARG A 370 -10.31 -18.48 -16.67
N SER A 371 -9.54 -17.84 -15.79
CA SER A 371 -8.07 -17.84 -15.84
C SER A 371 -7.52 -18.38 -14.52
N TRP A 372 -6.41 -19.10 -14.60
CA TRP A 372 -5.70 -19.67 -13.46
C TRP A 372 -4.21 -19.40 -13.58
N ILE A 373 -3.53 -19.28 -12.45
CA ILE A 373 -2.07 -19.40 -12.38
C ILE A 373 -1.73 -20.77 -11.80
N LEU A 374 -0.69 -21.41 -12.33
CA LEU A 374 -0.16 -22.65 -11.77
C LEU A 374 1.03 -22.32 -10.87
N LEU A 375 0.94 -22.72 -9.60
CA LEU A 375 1.99 -22.54 -8.58
C LEU A 375 1.99 -23.77 -7.69
N ASP A 376 3.17 -24.27 -7.32
CA ASP A 376 3.29 -25.44 -6.43
C ASP A 376 2.48 -26.67 -6.91
N SER A 377 2.44 -26.87 -8.22
CA SER A 377 1.60 -27.91 -8.87
C SER A 377 0.09 -27.82 -8.58
N GLN A 378 -0.42 -26.66 -8.16
CA GLN A 378 -1.84 -26.39 -7.96
C GLN A 378 -2.33 -25.25 -8.85
N PHE A 379 -3.56 -25.35 -9.35
CA PHE A 379 -4.20 -24.25 -10.07
C PHE A 379 -4.93 -23.32 -9.12
N HIS A 380 -4.56 -22.04 -9.16
CA HIS A 380 -5.22 -20.99 -8.40
C HIS A 380 -6.04 -20.12 -9.35
N ALA A 381 -7.34 -20.00 -9.09
CA ALA A 381 -8.20 -19.15 -9.91
C ALA A 381 -7.82 -17.68 -9.73
N MET A 382 -7.83 -16.92 -10.82
CA MET A 382 -7.46 -15.51 -10.85
C MET A 382 -8.61 -14.67 -11.42
N GLU A 383 -9.13 -13.73 -10.63
CA GLU A 383 -10.10 -12.76 -11.13
C GLU A 383 -9.47 -11.80 -12.16
N GLN A 384 -10.27 -11.31 -13.11
CA GLN A 384 -9.75 -10.44 -14.18
C GLN A 384 -9.13 -9.15 -13.65
N LYS A 385 -9.70 -8.59 -12.57
CA LYS A 385 -9.17 -7.38 -11.93
C LYS A 385 -7.83 -7.63 -11.24
N VAL A 386 -7.66 -8.80 -10.62
CA VAL A 386 -6.39 -9.23 -10.02
C VAL A 386 -5.32 -9.44 -11.09
N LEU A 387 -5.68 -10.10 -12.21
CA LEU A 387 -4.75 -10.25 -13.35
C LEU A 387 -4.27 -8.89 -13.88
N ALA A 388 -5.18 -7.92 -13.99
CA ALA A 388 -4.82 -6.56 -14.39
C ALA A 388 -3.91 -5.89 -13.36
N ARG A 389 -4.24 -6.01 -12.06
CA ARG A 389 -3.46 -5.42 -10.96
C ARG A 389 -2.03 -5.95 -10.89
N LEU A 390 -1.86 -7.25 -11.07
CA LEU A 390 -0.57 -7.93 -11.06
C LEU A 390 0.12 -7.94 -12.43
N LYS A 391 -0.44 -7.26 -13.44
CA LYS A 391 0.12 -7.14 -14.79
C LYS A 391 0.36 -8.48 -15.50
N PHE A 392 -0.50 -9.47 -15.23
CA PHE A 392 -0.50 -10.81 -15.83
C PHE A 392 -1.42 -10.97 -17.06
N LEU A 393 -1.88 -9.87 -17.68
CA LEU A 393 -2.86 -9.93 -18.78
C LEU A 393 -2.31 -10.51 -20.10
N ASP A 394 -1.01 -10.72 -20.20
CA ASP A 394 -0.37 -11.13 -21.45
C ASP A 394 -0.60 -12.61 -21.79
N LYS A 395 -1.27 -12.83 -22.93
CA LYS A 395 -1.26 -14.08 -23.74
C LYS A 395 -1.35 -15.37 -22.90
N PRO A 396 -2.53 -15.70 -22.36
CA PRO A 396 -2.70 -16.93 -21.60
C PRO A 396 -2.48 -18.18 -22.47
N VAL A 397 -2.07 -19.26 -21.81
CA VAL A 397 -2.00 -20.59 -22.41
C VAL A 397 -3.38 -21.22 -22.37
N HIS A 398 -3.96 -21.45 -23.55
CA HIS A 398 -5.25 -22.13 -23.65
C HIS A 398 -5.08 -23.63 -23.43
N ILE A 399 -5.83 -24.16 -22.47
CA ILE A 399 -5.83 -25.57 -22.10
C ILE A 399 -7.26 -26.15 -22.08
N PRO A 400 -7.42 -27.43 -22.44
CA PRO A 400 -8.70 -28.12 -22.36
C PRO A 400 -9.04 -28.51 -20.91
N ARG A 401 -10.33 -28.74 -20.64
CA ARG A 401 -10.86 -29.02 -19.29
C ARG A 401 -10.28 -30.28 -18.65
N ASN A 402 -9.97 -31.30 -19.45
CA ASN A 402 -9.42 -32.56 -18.97
C ASN A 402 -8.03 -32.37 -18.34
N ILE A 403 -7.22 -31.44 -18.87
CA ILE A 403 -5.90 -31.12 -18.30
C ILE A 403 -6.07 -30.38 -16.98
N LEU A 404 -6.96 -29.38 -16.90
CA LEU A 404 -7.28 -28.69 -15.64
C LEU A 404 -7.67 -29.66 -14.51
N LYS A 405 -8.43 -30.73 -14.84
CA LYS A 405 -8.87 -31.75 -13.87
C LYS A 405 -7.74 -32.67 -13.36
N GLN A 406 -6.56 -32.66 -13.97
CA GLN A 406 -5.43 -33.47 -13.53
C GLN A 406 -4.65 -32.83 -12.38
N TYR A 407 -4.94 -31.56 -12.06
CA TYR A 407 -4.26 -30.80 -11.02
C TYR A 407 -5.24 -30.48 -9.90
N GLU A 408 -4.69 -30.37 -8.69
CA GLU A 408 -5.41 -29.86 -7.54
C GLU A 408 -5.71 -28.37 -7.71
N MET A 409 -6.78 -27.91 -7.07
CA MET A 409 -7.16 -26.50 -7.05
C MET A 409 -6.69 -25.89 -5.73
N GLY A 410 -5.84 -24.88 -5.82
CA GLY A 410 -5.40 -24.08 -4.69
C GLY A 410 -6.38 -22.97 -4.35
N GLN A 411 -6.06 -22.19 -3.31
CA GLN A 411 -6.86 -21.02 -2.93
C GLN A 411 -6.89 -19.98 -4.06
N PRO A 412 -8.06 -19.38 -4.37
CA PRO A 412 -8.16 -18.37 -5.41
C PRO A 412 -7.49 -17.06 -4.98
N PHE A 413 -6.88 -16.36 -5.94
CA PHE A 413 -6.48 -14.96 -5.76
C PHE A 413 -7.68 -14.08 -6.09
N LYS A 414 -8.23 -13.46 -5.05
CA LYS A 414 -9.40 -12.58 -5.10
C LYS A 414 -9.00 -11.13 -4.84
#